data_AF-A0A139L1P2-F1
#
_entry.id   AF-A0A139L1P2-F1
#
_cell.length_a   1.000
_cell.length_b   1.000
_cell.length_c   1.000
_cell.angle_alpha   90.00
_cell.angle_beta   90.00
_cell.angle_gamma   90.00
#
_symmetry.space_group_name_H-M   'P 1'
#
loop_
_entity.id
_entity.type
_entity.pdbx_description
1 polymer ?
#
loop_
_entity_poly.entity_id
_entity_poly.type
_entity_poly.pdbx_seq_one_letter_code
_entity_poly.pdbx_strand_id
1 'polypeptide(L)'
;MTKRLILAFVFLSWHLVACSNGDSGISSGLPDKPSAEEDSPGTETISEEMRVKITGEDLYISAKLDAKTDILYWFKKCMFNELFTFYRVGTIDNNMPAPATLPDVSPTSLLNLAYSDNIGPFNITGYGWCGGNHPYLDEVTQTARNIGYRIYIDGKEIKTDLSTLTKEIKIEVINEIMNPSKADTSSGKTLLNEILCIETVNYSIYRNNIQVLVTHEFQNESPVTVQMYYGMQSMFDKETHTLTANGKYVDWTVQKDVSTFTKKEYPSFRRFIEKSANAYQSSYLFADGLGNHEEISDDDIIFIGNSSNKTYHKIIADREHKKGDIIHWSGVYTWFKSPVSDDDDLLCYEGVIDNKKVLFIDCKKSVDRTIQLPVDYTKKSFTIIEKSKSITITGNKVTAKGLRIVSDGSGSCVITFD
;
A
#
# COMPACT_ATOMS: atom_id res chain seq x y z
N MET A 1 -36.45 41.46 -24.80
CA MET A 1 -35.95 42.55 -23.94
C MET A 1 -35.12 41.91 -22.84
N THR A 2 -33.79 41.81 -23.06
CA THR A 2 -32.70 42.59 -22.40
C THR A 2 -32.36 42.08 -20.99
N LYS A 3 -31.13 41.75 -20.59
CA LYS A 3 -29.78 41.70 -21.21
C LYS A 3 -28.89 40.86 -20.26
N ARG A 4 -27.97 40.06 -20.81
CA ARG A 4 -26.86 39.41 -20.08
C ARG A 4 -25.76 40.44 -19.76
N LEU A 5 -25.08 40.29 -18.62
CA LEU A 5 -23.84 41.01 -18.33
C LEU A 5 -22.69 40.00 -18.19
N ILE A 6 -21.70 40.13 -19.06
CA ILE A 6 -20.39 39.46 -19.04
C ILE A 6 -19.39 40.58 -18.70
N LEU A 7 -18.54 40.37 -17.70
CA LEU A 7 -17.37 41.22 -17.47
C LEU A 7 -16.11 40.44 -17.84
N ALA A 8 -15.39 40.96 -18.84
CA ALA A 8 -14.03 40.58 -19.19
C ALA A 8 -13.06 41.55 -18.49
N PHE A 9 -11.97 41.02 -17.91
CA PHE A 9 -10.83 41.83 -17.50
C PHE A 9 -9.65 41.58 -18.44
N VAL A 10 -9.12 42.69 -18.94
CA VAL A 10 -8.04 42.82 -19.91
C VAL A 10 -6.70 42.90 -19.17
N PHE A 11 -5.71 42.15 -19.66
CA PHE A 11 -4.30 42.26 -19.29
C PHE A 11 -3.69 43.55 -19.85
N LEU A 12 -2.87 44.24 -19.04
CA LEU A 12 -1.90 45.21 -19.54
C LEU A 12 -0.56 45.02 -18.82
N SER A 13 0.43 44.60 -19.60
CA SER A 13 1.86 44.50 -19.27
C SER A 13 2.52 45.87 -19.28
N TRP A 14 3.57 46.08 -18.47
CA TRP A 14 4.68 47.00 -18.75
C TRP A 14 6.02 46.35 -18.35
N HIS A 15 7.01 46.46 -19.23
CA HIS A 15 8.45 46.27 -19.00
C HIS A 15 9.11 47.65 -18.93
N LEU A 16 10.20 47.80 -18.17
CA LEU A 16 11.35 48.72 -18.40
C LEU A 16 12.42 48.34 -17.34
N VAL A 17 13.56 47.74 -17.71
CA VAL A 17 14.87 48.32 -18.11
C VAL A 17 15.89 48.38 -16.96
N ALA A 18 17.09 47.92 -17.30
CA ALA A 18 18.30 47.73 -16.51
C ALA A 18 19.04 49.02 -16.13
N CYS A 19 19.92 48.91 -15.13
CA CYS A 19 21.15 49.71 -15.03
C CYS A 19 22.31 48.84 -14.50
N SER A 20 23.41 48.88 -15.25
CA SER A 20 24.76 48.40 -14.94
C SER A 20 25.55 49.41 -14.10
N ASN A 21 26.56 48.94 -13.37
CA ASN A 21 27.87 49.56 -13.05
C ASN A 21 28.70 48.44 -12.38
N GLY A 22 29.97 48.17 -12.62
CA GLY A 22 31.08 48.94 -13.17
C GLY A 22 32.27 48.81 -12.21
N ASP A 23 33.25 47.98 -12.57
CA ASP A 23 34.68 47.88 -12.19
C ASP A 23 35.21 48.23 -10.78
N SER A 24 36.03 47.31 -10.22
CA SER A 24 37.51 47.44 -10.15
C SER A 24 38.10 46.56 -9.04
N GLY A 25 39.19 45.84 -9.34
CA GLY A 25 39.86 44.91 -8.42
C GLY A 25 40.87 45.58 -7.50
N ILE A 26 41.34 44.82 -6.48
CA ILE A 26 42.67 44.89 -5.84
C ILE A 26 42.93 43.54 -5.17
N SER A 27 44.14 43.02 -5.38
CA SER A 27 44.67 41.82 -4.72
C SER A 27 45.23 42.16 -3.34
N SER A 28 44.97 41.33 -2.33
CA SER A 28 45.83 41.22 -1.15
C SER A 28 45.77 39.78 -0.63
N GLY A 29 46.92 39.11 -0.66
CA GLY A 29 47.07 37.75 -0.13
C GLY A 29 47.12 37.73 1.40
N LEU A 30 46.58 36.65 1.98
CA LEU A 30 46.78 36.11 3.33
C LEU A 30 46.20 34.67 3.34
N PRO A 31 46.61 33.81 4.28
CA PRO A 31 47.12 32.46 3.99
C PRO A 31 46.06 31.36 3.92
N ASP A 32 46.40 30.29 3.19
CA ASP A 32 45.67 29.03 3.15
C ASP A 32 45.48 28.44 4.56
N LYS A 33 44.21 28.25 4.94
CA LYS A 33 43.81 27.42 6.07
C LYS A 33 42.40 26.86 5.85
N PRO A 34 42.16 25.68 6.42
CA PRO A 34 42.10 24.39 5.75
C PRO A 34 40.80 24.23 4.94
N SER A 35 40.84 23.36 3.93
CA SER A 35 39.63 22.84 3.29
C SER A 35 38.63 22.40 4.36
N ALA A 36 37.46 23.03 4.35
CA ALA A 36 36.29 22.45 4.98
C ALA A 36 36.08 21.09 4.30
N GLU A 37 36.46 20.02 4.99
CA GLU A 37 35.77 18.76 4.79
C GLU A 37 34.31 19.09 5.08
N GLU A 38 33.51 19.21 4.01
CA GLU A 38 32.07 19.06 4.12
C GLU A 38 31.89 17.67 4.73
N ASP A 39 31.61 17.64 6.04
CA ASP A 39 31.01 16.50 6.70
C ASP A 39 29.86 16.05 5.80
N SER A 40 30.07 14.93 5.10
CA SER A 40 28.97 14.22 4.46
C SER A 40 27.91 14.06 5.54
N PRO A 41 26.64 14.44 5.32
CA PRO A 41 25.63 14.31 6.35
C PRO A 41 25.62 12.85 6.77
N GLY A 42 26.11 12.61 7.99
CA GLY A 42 26.09 11.29 8.59
C GLY A 42 24.65 10.81 8.47
N THR A 43 24.46 9.65 7.85
CA THR A 43 23.16 8.99 7.82
C THR A 43 22.79 8.70 9.27
N GLU A 44 22.12 9.64 9.93
CA GLU A 44 21.51 9.42 11.23
C GLU A 44 20.64 8.16 11.07
N THR A 45 21.06 7.10 11.74
CA THR A 45 20.39 5.81 11.63
C THR A 45 19.03 5.98 12.31
N ILE A 46 17.98 6.15 11.51
CA ILE A 46 16.61 6.21 12.01
C ILE A 46 16.27 4.90 12.71
N SER A 47 15.46 4.97 13.77
CA SER A 47 15.08 3.77 14.53
C SER A 47 14.31 2.78 13.66
N GLU A 48 14.60 1.49 13.87
CA GLU A 48 13.81 0.38 13.33
C GLU A 48 12.66 -0.02 14.27
N GLU A 49 12.61 0.55 15.48
CA GLU A 49 11.50 0.36 16.41
C GLU A 49 10.27 1.18 16.02
N MET A 50 9.12 0.71 16.45
CA MET A 50 7.83 1.38 16.34
C MET A 50 7.35 1.72 17.75
N ARG A 51 6.63 2.83 17.89
CA ARG A 51 5.89 3.12 19.11
C ARG A 51 4.46 2.66 18.95
N VAL A 52 3.98 1.93 19.95
CA VAL A 52 2.59 1.47 20.01
C VAL A 52 1.88 2.10 21.20
N LYS A 53 0.61 2.45 21.00
CA LYS A 53 -0.34 2.81 22.04
C LYS A 53 -1.63 2.02 21.81
N ILE A 54 -2.08 1.31 22.83
CA ILE A 54 -3.39 0.66 22.87
C ILE A 54 -4.22 1.42 23.91
N THR A 55 -5.44 1.81 23.55
CA THR A 55 -6.37 2.49 24.46
C THR A 55 -7.79 2.03 24.17
N GLY A 56 -8.37 1.29 25.11
CA GLY A 56 -9.66 0.63 24.88
C GLY A 56 -9.55 -0.38 23.73
N GLU A 57 -10.40 -0.20 22.70
CA GLU A 57 -10.38 -1.06 21.50
C GLU A 57 -9.47 -0.54 20.38
N ASP A 58 -8.90 0.66 20.52
CA ASP A 58 -8.13 1.28 19.45
C ASP A 58 -6.63 1.01 19.59
N LEU A 59 -5.97 0.83 18.44
CA LEU A 59 -4.53 0.63 18.33
C LEU A 59 -3.91 1.72 17.46
N TYR A 60 -2.90 2.39 17.99
CA TYR A 60 -2.17 3.48 17.35
C TYR A 60 -0.68 3.13 17.28
N ILE A 61 -0.08 3.32 16.11
CA ILE A 61 1.31 2.98 15.84
C ILE A 61 1.99 4.18 15.20
N SER A 62 3.21 4.52 15.62
CA SER A 62 4.11 5.42 14.90
C SER A 62 5.43 4.72 14.57
N ALA A 63 5.96 4.98 13.38
CA ALA A 63 7.23 4.44 12.93
C ALA A 63 8.00 5.48 12.10
N LYS A 64 9.33 5.39 12.07
CA LYS A 64 10.13 6.23 11.17
C LYS A 64 9.86 5.82 9.71
N LEU A 65 9.42 6.78 8.90
CA LEU A 65 9.32 6.61 7.44
C LEU A 65 10.64 7.04 6.77
N ASP A 66 11.17 8.18 7.21
CA ASP A 66 12.48 8.70 6.85
C ASP A 66 13.05 9.55 8.02
N ALA A 67 14.17 10.26 7.81
CA ALA A 67 14.81 11.07 8.84
C ALA A 67 13.94 12.21 9.39
N LYS A 68 12.98 12.70 8.61
CA LYS A 68 12.17 13.88 8.91
C LYS A 68 10.69 13.58 9.06
N THR A 69 10.27 12.36 8.77
CA THR A 69 8.86 11.97 8.70
C THR A 69 8.63 10.67 9.46
N ASP A 70 7.55 10.65 10.24
CA ASP A 70 6.99 9.42 10.77
C ASP A 70 5.72 9.05 10.03
N ILE A 71 5.48 7.74 9.90
CA ILE A 71 4.21 7.17 9.47
C ILE A 71 3.40 6.74 10.69
N LEU A 72 2.09 6.96 10.62
CA LEU A 72 1.12 6.60 11.63
C LEU A 72 0.14 5.56 11.08
N TYR A 73 -0.15 4.51 11.85
CA TYR A 73 -1.20 3.53 11.54
C TYR A 73 -2.20 3.47 12.68
N TRP A 74 -3.48 3.63 12.36
CA TRP A 74 -4.54 3.53 13.33
C TRP A 74 -5.49 2.40 12.94
N PHE A 75 -5.76 1.53 13.91
CA PHE A 75 -6.65 0.38 13.79
C PHE A 75 -7.83 0.52 14.74
N LYS A 76 -9.01 0.16 14.25
CA LYS A 76 -10.24 0.06 15.05
C LYS A 76 -11.30 -0.76 14.28
N LYS A 77 -12.43 -1.01 14.92
CA LYS A 77 -13.66 -1.42 14.22
C LYS A 77 -14.22 -0.24 13.41
N CYS A 78 -14.41 -0.43 12.12
CA CYS A 78 -14.94 0.60 11.21
C CYS A 78 -15.73 -0.02 10.06
N MET A 79 -16.11 0.81 9.08
CA MET A 79 -16.97 0.44 7.95
C MET A 79 -18.38 0.04 8.41
N PHE A 80 -19.27 -0.27 7.46
CA PHE A 80 -20.65 -0.66 7.73
C PHE A 80 -20.78 -1.88 8.67
N ASN A 81 -19.89 -2.87 8.49
CA ASN A 81 -19.90 -4.13 9.24
C ASN A 81 -19.03 -4.10 10.52
N GLU A 82 -18.49 -2.94 10.92
CA GLU A 82 -17.69 -2.77 12.14
C GLU A 82 -16.51 -3.75 12.25
N LEU A 83 -15.82 -4.01 11.14
CA LEU A 83 -14.69 -4.95 11.10
C LEU A 83 -13.40 -4.27 11.59
N PHE A 84 -12.56 -5.01 12.30
CA PHE A 84 -11.29 -4.50 12.83
C PHE A 84 -10.21 -4.47 11.73
N THR A 85 -9.77 -3.28 11.35
CA THR A 85 -8.75 -3.07 10.30
C THR A 85 -7.97 -1.78 10.55
N PHE A 86 -6.86 -1.58 9.84
CA PHE A 86 -6.25 -0.26 9.72
C PHE A 86 -7.24 0.65 8.99
N TYR A 87 -7.71 1.71 9.66
CA TYR A 87 -8.69 2.62 9.08
C TYR A 87 -8.07 3.93 8.65
N ARG A 88 -6.88 4.27 9.18
CA ARG A 88 -6.16 5.49 8.85
C ARG A 88 -4.68 5.22 8.78
N VAL A 89 -4.08 5.71 7.71
CA VAL A 89 -2.63 5.82 7.55
C VAL A 89 -2.30 7.26 7.21
N GLY A 90 -1.25 7.81 7.81
CA GLY A 90 -0.85 9.20 7.57
C GLY A 90 0.56 9.48 8.02
N THR A 91 1.02 10.71 7.82
CA THR A 91 2.37 11.12 8.21
C THR A 91 2.38 12.40 9.04
N ILE A 92 3.41 12.54 9.86
CA ILE A 92 3.74 13.74 10.61
C ILE A 92 5.23 14.07 10.44
N ASP A 93 5.57 15.34 10.58
CA ASP A 93 6.97 15.75 10.63
C ASP A 93 7.57 15.35 11.99
N ASN A 94 8.73 14.70 11.94
CA ASN A 94 9.51 14.34 13.11
C ASN A 94 10.99 14.20 12.70
N ASN A 95 11.82 15.15 13.14
CA ASN A 95 13.27 15.15 12.92
C ASN A 95 14.04 14.37 13.99
N MET A 96 13.36 13.74 14.95
CA MET A 96 14.03 12.91 15.95
C MET A 96 14.36 11.52 15.35
N PRO A 97 15.48 10.89 15.76
CA PRO A 97 15.83 9.53 15.32
C PRO A 97 14.80 8.46 15.74
N ALA A 98 14.10 8.68 16.85
CA ALA A 98 13.08 7.77 17.38
C ALA A 98 11.65 8.17 16.92
N PRO A 99 10.70 7.21 16.84
CA PRO A 99 9.32 7.52 16.50
C PRO A 99 8.65 8.43 17.53
N ALA A 100 7.72 9.24 17.04
CA ALA A 100 6.94 10.21 17.78
C ALA A 100 6.30 9.58 19.02
N THR A 101 6.31 10.33 20.13
CA THR A 101 5.85 9.87 21.45
C THR A 101 4.33 9.70 21.55
N LEU A 102 3.58 10.36 20.68
CA LEU A 102 2.12 10.35 20.63
C LEU A 102 1.65 9.75 19.29
N PRO A 103 1.52 8.42 19.18
CA PRO A 103 1.12 7.78 17.92
C PRO A 103 -0.36 8.04 17.55
N ASP A 104 -1.16 8.55 18.48
CA ASP A 104 -2.57 8.93 18.32
C ASP A 104 -2.77 10.40 17.91
N VAL A 105 -1.70 11.13 17.59
CA VAL A 105 -1.80 12.49 17.04
C VAL A 105 -2.37 12.46 15.62
N SER A 106 -3.33 13.33 15.31
CA SER A 106 -3.87 13.45 13.95
C SER A 106 -2.75 13.68 12.94
N PRO A 107 -2.70 12.91 11.82
CA PRO A 107 -1.65 13.07 10.84
C PRO A 107 -1.74 14.42 10.13
N THR A 108 -0.59 15.02 9.84
CA THR A 108 -0.49 16.24 9.03
C THR A 108 -0.84 15.97 7.57
N SER A 109 -0.51 14.78 7.07
CA SER A 109 -0.91 14.31 5.74
C SER A 109 -1.60 12.96 5.85
N LEU A 110 -2.83 12.88 5.35
CA LEU A 110 -3.55 11.63 5.21
C LEU A 110 -3.01 10.86 4.00
N LEU A 111 -2.79 9.55 4.16
CA LEU A 111 -2.34 8.66 3.10
C LEU A 111 -3.38 7.60 2.77
N ASN A 112 -4.10 7.06 3.75
CA ASN A 112 -5.21 6.12 3.53
C ASN A 112 -6.31 6.39 4.54
N LEU A 113 -7.57 6.34 4.10
CA LEU A 113 -8.74 6.40 4.99
C LEU A 113 -9.78 5.39 4.54
N ALA A 114 -10.03 4.38 5.38
CA ALA A 114 -10.96 3.30 5.10
C ALA A 114 -12.42 3.74 5.31
N TYR A 115 -12.92 4.60 4.41
CA TYR A 115 -14.38 4.75 4.18
C TYR A 115 -14.95 3.57 3.38
N SER A 116 -14.08 2.69 2.89
CA SER A 116 -14.38 1.43 2.19
C SER A 116 -13.34 0.37 2.58
N ASP A 117 -13.18 -0.64 1.74
CA ASP A 117 -12.56 -1.92 2.06
C ASP A 117 -11.06 -1.88 1.82
N ASN A 118 -10.23 -2.23 2.83
CA ASN A 118 -8.85 -2.68 2.56
C ASN A 118 -8.79 -4.19 2.28
N ILE A 119 -9.67 -4.94 2.93
CA ILE A 119 -9.93 -6.36 2.70
C ILE A 119 -11.32 -6.43 2.07
N GLY A 120 -11.37 -6.82 0.79
CA GLY A 120 -12.57 -6.65 0.00
C GLY A 120 -13.71 -7.63 0.27
N PRO A 121 -14.89 -7.35 -0.30
CA PRO A 121 -16.09 -8.16 -0.15
C PRO A 121 -16.20 -9.29 -1.19
N PHE A 122 -17.09 -10.23 -0.92
CA PHE A 122 -17.61 -11.18 -1.90
C PHE A 122 -18.88 -10.65 -2.56
N ASN A 123 -19.09 -10.98 -3.84
CA ASN A 123 -20.40 -10.93 -4.50
C ASN A 123 -20.84 -12.35 -4.81
N ILE A 124 -22.00 -12.74 -4.28
CA ILE A 124 -22.59 -14.06 -4.49
C ILE A 124 -23.64 -13.95 -5.59
N THR A 125 -23.52 -14.80 -6.62
CA THR A 125 -24.37 -14.77 -7.82
C THR A 125 -25.85 -14.78 -7.45
N GLY A 126 -26.57 -13.70 -7.80
CA GLY A 126 -28.00 -13.57 -7.58
C GLY A 126 -28.42 -13.09 -6.19
N TYR A 127 -27.46 -12.90 -5.26
CA TYR A 127 -27.76 -12.58 -3.85
C TYR A 127 -27.05 -11.31 -3.34
N GLY A 128 -26.04 -10.80 -4.05
CA GLY A 128 -25.43 -9.51 -3.76
C GLY A 128 -24.13 -9.59 -2.97
N TRP A 129 -23.71 -8.44 -2.43
CA TRP A 129 -22.43 -8.28 -1.74
C TRP A 129 -22.50 -8.68 -0.28
N CYS A 130 -21.41 -9.24 0.24
CA CYS A 130 -21.22 -9.51 1.67
C CYS A 130 -19.74 -9.36 2.09
N GLY A 131 -19.52 -8.90 3.32
CA GLY A 131 -18.19 -8.59 3.84
C GLY A 131 -17.75 -7.15 3.59
N GLY A 132 -16.57 -6.78 4.10
CA GLY A 132 -16.03 -5.43 3.99
C GLY A 132 -16.99 -4.36 4.49
N ASN A 133 -17.17 -3.30 3.71
CA ASN A 133 -18.07 -2.16 3.94
C ASN A 133 -19.46 -2.36 3.31
N HIS A 134 -19.78 -3.53 2.79
CA HIS A 134 -20.98 -3.72 1.99
C HIS A 134 -22.19 -4.16 2.84
N PRO A 135 -23.29 -3.38 2.85
CA PRO A 135 -24.56 -3.85 3.39
C PRO A 135 -25.17 -4.90 2.44
N TYR A 136 -26.23 -5.56 2.92
CA TYR A 136 -27.07 -6.40 2.08
C TYR A 136 -27.85 -5.55 1.06
N LEU A 137 -28.63 -6.19 0.18
CA LEU A 137 -29.43 -5.55 -0.87
C LEU A 137 -30.44 -4.51 -0.35
N ASP A 138 -30.78 -4.54 0.94
CA ASP A 138 -31.67 -3.55 1.58
C ASP A 138 -30.94 -2.32 2.12
N GLU A 139 -29.61 -2.24 1.94
CA GLU A 139 -28.72 -1.15 2.36
C GLU A 139 -28.63 -0.90 3.88
N VAL A 140 -29.28 -1.73 4.70
CA VAL A 140 -29.36 -1.53 6.16
C VAL A 140 -28.95 -2.76 6.97
N THR A 141 -28.92 -3.94 6.35
CA THR A 141 -28.56 -5.19 7.04
C THR A 141 -27.06 -5.47 6.90
N GLN A 142 -26.40 -5.67 8.05
CA GLN A 142 -24.99 -6.07 8.11
C GLN A 142 -24.80 -7.46 7.51
N THR A 143 -23.74 -7.61 6.73
CA THR A 143 -23.37 -8.84 6.02
C THR A 143 -22.11 -9.48 6.57
N ALA A 144 -21.53 -8.87 7.59
CA ALA A 144 -20.42 -9.45 8.35
C ALA A 144 -20.43 -8.91 9.77
N ARG A 145 -19.69 -9.58 10.65
CA ARG A 145 -19.44 -9.12 12.01
C ARG A 145 -18.06 -9.53 12.48
N ASN A 146 -17.43 -8.66 13.26
CA ASN A 146 -16.21 -9.03 13.97
C ASN A 146 -16.55 -9.93 15.17
N ILE A 147 -15.91 -11.10 15.24
CA ILE A 147 -16.04 -12.04 16.36
C ILE A 147 -15.00 -11.73 17.44
N GLY A 148 -13.83 -11.29 17.03
CA GLY A 148 -12.81 -10.80 17.93
C GLY A 148 -11.52 -10.47 17.21
N TYR A 149 -10.55 -9.97 17.98
CA TYR A 149 -9.18 -9.77 17.53
C TYR A 149 -8.21 -9.95 18.69
N ARG A 150 -6.95 -10.22 18.37
CA ARG A 150 -5.83 -10.32 19.32
C ARG A 150 -4.67 -9.51 18.81
N ILE A 151 -4.08 -8.71 19.70
CA ILE A 151 -2.91 -7.89 19.39
C ILE A 151 -1.71 -8.48 20.11
N TYR A 152 -0.64 -8.72 19.38
CA TYR A 152 0.62 -9.22 19.89
C TYR A 152 1.71 -8.17 19.67
N ILE A 153 2.44 -7.85 20.73
CA ILE A 153 3.58 -6.94 20.72
C ILE A 153 4.82 -7.76 21.09
N ASP A 154 5.79 -7.84 20.17
CA ASP A 154 6.99 -8.69 20.31
C ASP A 154 6.65 -10.13 20.76
N GLY A 155 5.62 -10.72 20.16
CA GLY A 155 5.15 -12.09 20.44
C GLY A 155 4.27 -12.27 21.68
N LYS A 156 4.02 -11.21 22.48
CA LYS A 156 3.16 -11.27 23.66
C LYS A 156 1.78 -10.69 23.36
N GLU A 157 0.73 -11.47 23.63
CA GLU A 157 -0.66 -11.00 23.56
C GLU A 157 -0.92 -9.89 24.59
N ILE A 158 -1.52 -8.79 24.13
CA ILE A 158 -1.87 -7.63 24.95
C ILE A 158 -3.39 -7.53 25.07
N LYS A 159 -3.87 -7.38 26.31
CA LYS A 159 -5.32 -7.36 26.65
C LYS A 159 -5.75 -6.08 27.38
N THR A 160 -4.83 -5.17 27.59
CA THR A 160 -5.03 -3.94 28.35
C THR A 160 -4.35 -2.79 27.64
N ASP A 161 -4.69 -1.57 28.03
CA ASP A 161 -3.98 -0.38 27.61
C ASP A 161 -2.46 -0.55 27.78
N LEU A 162 -1.72 -0.09 26.79
CA LEU A 162 -0.26 -0.23 26.71
C LEU A 162 0.31 0.96 25.97
N SER A 163 1.50 1.39 26.35
CA SER A 163 2.35 2.28 25.56
C SER A 163 3.79 1.79 25.65
N THR A 164 4.39 1.42 24.52
CA THR A 164 5.76 0.88 24.49
C THR A 164 6.44 1.11 23.14
N LEU A 165 7.75 0.91 23.10
CA LEU A 165 8.48 0.64 21.87
C LEU A 165 8.47 -0.87 21.60
N THR A 166 8.50 -1.24 20.33
CA THR A 166 8.42 -2.62 19.84
C THR A 166 9.10 -2.76 18.48
N LYS A 167 9.50 -3.97 18.11
CA LYS A 167 10.02 -4.26 16.76
C LYS A 167 9.01 -5.01 15.91
N GLU A 168 8.07 -5.71 16.53
CA GLU A 168 7.04 -6.47 15.84
C GLU A 168 5.67 -6.22 16.45
N ILE A 169 4.68 -6.01 15.58
CA ILE A 169 3.27 -5.95 15.94
C ILE A 169 2.53 -6.92 15.03
N LYS A 170 1.78 -7.84 15.64
CA LYS A 170 0.89 -8.77 14.94
C LYS A 170 -0.53 -8.59 15.43
N ILE A 171 -1.49 -8.67 14.52
CA ILE A 171 -2.91 -8.56 14.82
C ILE A 171 -3.62 -9.70 14.12
N GLU A 172 -4.30 -10.53 14.89
CA GLU A 172 -5.16 -11.61 14.39
C GLU A 172 -6.61 -11.13 14.53
N VAL A 173 -7.39 -11.14 13.45
CA VAL A 173 -8.79 -10.71 13.42
C VAL A 173 -9.63 -11.87 12.90
N ILE A 174 -10.75 -12.16 13.57
CA ILE A 174 -11.71 -13.18 13.14
C ILE A 174 -13.04 -12.50 12.88
N ASN A 175 -13.56 -12.69 11.66
CA ASN A 175 -14.86 -12.20 11.23
C ASN A 175 -15.73 -13.37 10.76
N GLU A 176 -17.03 -13.22 10.92
CA GLU A 176 -18.02 -14.04 10.21
C GLU A 176 -18.58 -13.23 9.06
N ILE A 177 -18.47 -13.76 7.84
CA ILE A 177 -19.16 -13.22 6.68
C ILE A 177 -20.47 -13.97 6.54
N MET A 178 -21.59 -13.25 6.51
CA MET A 178 -22.92 -13.83 6.47
C MET A 178 -23.30 -14.23 5.04
N ASN A 179 -24.07 -15.31 4.90
CA ASN A 179 -24.48 -15.84 3.62
C ASN A 179 -25.69 -15.08 3.05
N PRO A 180 -25.52 -14.26 2.00
CA PRO A 180 -26.62 -13.50 1.42
C PRO A 180 -27.66 -14.40 0.72
N SER A 181 -27.31 -15.64 0.35
CA SER A 181 -28.25 -16.56 -0.29
C SER A 181 -29.31 -17.15 0.65
N LYS A 182 -29.24 -16.80 1.93
CA LYS A 182 -30.03 -17.36 3.03
C LYS A 182 -30.74 -16.28 3.84
N ALA A 183 -31.02 -15.15 3.21
CA ALA A 183 -31.78 -14.07 3.83
C ALA A 183 -33.21 -14.49 4.17
N ASP A 184 -33.60 -14.30 5.43
CA ASP A 184 -34.98 -14.43 5.89
C ASP A 184 -35.64 -13.05 5.93
N THR A 185 -36.69 -12.86 5.14
CA THR A 185 -37.47 -11.62 5.08
C THR A 185 -38.89 -11.77 5.60
N SER A 186 -39.25 -12.95 6.14
CA SER A 186 -40.61 -13.29 6.57
C SER A 186 -41.14 -12.37 7.70
N SER A 187 -40.24 -11.82 8.50
CA SER A 187 -40.56 -10.93 9.63
C SER A 187 -40.82 -9.47 9.23
N GLY A 188 -40.68 -9.12 7.94
CA GLY A 188 -40.68 -7.72 7.46
C GLY A 188 -39.35 -7.00 7.68
N LYS A 189 -38.37 -7.66 8.31
CA LYS A 189 -36.96 -7.26 8.39
C LYS A 189 -36.10 -8.37 7.79
N THR A 190 -35.06 -7.99 7.05
CA THR A 190 -34.05 -8.95 6.59
C THR A 190 -33.19 -9.42 7.76
N LEU A 191 -33.03 -10.74 7.89
CA LEU A 191 -32.10 -11.38 8.81
C LEU A 191 -31.15 -12.29 8.02
N LEU A 192 -29.85 -12.13 8.26
CA LEU A 192 -28.82 -13.03 7.76
C LEU A 192 -28.29 -13.83 8.97
N ASN A 193 -28.67 -15.11 9.07
CA ASN A 193 -28.32 -15.96 10.21
C ASN A 193 -27.34 -17.09 9.86
N GLU A 194 -27.18 -17.40 8.58
CA GLU A 194 -26.23 -18.41 8.11
C GLU A 194 -24.90 -17.75 7.75
N ILE A 195 -23.79 -18.45 8.03
CA ILE A 195 -22.44 -17.99 7.75
C ILE A 195 -22.04 -18.47 6.36
N LEU A 196 -21.52 -17.57 5.53
CA LEU A 196 -20.86 -17.89 4.27
C LEU A 196 -19.49 -18.49 4.54
N CYS A 197 -18.64 -17.75 5.26
CA CYS A 197 -17.30 -18.16 5.62
C CYS A 197 -16.81 -17.50 6.92
N ILE A 198 -15.87 -18.17 7.58
CA ILE A 198 -15.06 -17.57 8.64
C ILE A 198 -13.85 -16.92 7.98
N GLU A 199 -13.72 -15.61 8.13
CA GLU A 199 -12.58 -14.84 7.64
C GLU A 199 -11.58 -14.63 8.79
N THR A 200 -10.34 -15.06 8.57
CA THR A 200 -9.21 -14.75 9.47
C THR A 200 -8.26 -13.80 8.76
N VAL A 201 -8.02 -12.63 9.34
CA VAL A 201 -7.06 -11.65 8.83
C VAL A 201 -5.90 -11.50 9.80
N ASN A 202 -4.69 -11.75 9.31
CA ASN A 202 -3.45 -11.56 10.06
C ASN A 202 -2.70 -10.36 9.49
N TYR A 203 -2.57 -9.30 10.29
CA TYR A 203 -1.73 -8.15 9.99
C TYR A 203 -0.39 -8.30 10.71
N SER A 204 0.71 -8.12 9.98
CA SER A 204 2.06 -7.96 10.55
C SER A 204 2.59 -6.59 10.15
N ILE A 205 2.83 -5.73 11.14
CA ILE A 205 3.27 -4.36 10.90
C ILE A 205 4.77 -4.28 11.15
N TYR A 206 5.49 -3.81 10.14
CA TYR A 206 6.93 -3.61 10.18
C TYR A 206 7.29 -2.27 9.54
N ARG A 207 7.61 -1.29 10.38
CA ARG A 207 8.01 0.07 9.96
C ARG A 207 7.00 0.69 9.00
N ASN A 208 7.36 0.88 7.73
CA ASN A 208 6.55 1.49 6.68
C ASN A 208 5.63 0.49 5.94
N ASN A 209 5.36 -0.69 6.53
CA ASN A 209 4.64 -1.78 5.87
C ASN A 209 3.56 -2.40 6.77
N ILE A 210 2.47 -2.81 6.14
CA ILE A 210 1.49 -3.74 6.70
C ILE A 210 1.45 -4.96 5.77
N GLN A 211 2.01 -6.08 6.22
CA GLN A 211 1.85 -7.38 5.56
C GLN A 211 0.56 -8.03 6.04
N VAL A 212 -0.20 -8.62 5.12
CA VAL A 212 -1.53 -9.18 5.37
C VAL A 212 -1.58 -10.60 4.85
N LEU A 213 -2.16 -11.50 5.64
CA LEU A 213 -2.63 -12.82 5.20
C LEU A 213 -4.12 -12.92 5.53
N VAL A 214 -4.93 -13.21 4.53
CA VAL A 214 -6.36 -13.45 4.69
C VAL A 214 -6.68 -14.90 4.35
N THR A 215 -7.49 -15.56 5.17
CA THR A 215 -8.02 -16.89 4.92
C THR A 215 -9.53 -16.89 5.08
N HIS A 216 -10.23 -17.59 4.20
CA HIS A 216 -11.67 -17.83 4.30
C HIS A 216 -11.94 -19.32 4.37
N GLU A 217 -12.60 -19.77 5.43
CA GLU A 217 -13.11 -21.13 5.56
C GLU A 217 -14.62 -21.13 5.32
N PHE A 218 -15.06 -21.69 4.20
CA PHE A 218 -16.47 -21.70 3.79
C PHE A 218 -17.31 -22.61 4.69
N GLN A 219 -18.47 -22.11 5.11
CA GLN A 219 -19.42 -22.77 6.03
C GLN A 219 -20.79 -23.02 5.40
N ASN A 220 -21.02 -22.55 4.17
CA ASN A 220 -22.30 -22.64 3.47
C ASN A 220 -22.76 -24.08 3.22
N GLU A 221 -23.93 -24.45 3.73
CA GLU A 221 -24.48 -25.82 3.61
C GLU A 221 -24.69 -26.26 2.17
N SER A 222 -25.12 -25.33 1.31
CA SER A 222 -25.26 -25.53 -0.13
C SER A 222 -24.15 -24.76 -0.85
N PRO A 223 -23.50 -25.34 -1.88
CA PRO A 223 -22.51 -24.62 -2.68
C PRO A 223 -23.05 -23.29 -3.18
N VAL A 224 -22.19 -22.28 -3.20
CA VAL A 224 -22.50 -20.95 -3.72
C VAL A 224 -21.52 -20.58 -4.82
N THR A 225 -21.97 -19.81 -5.80
CA THR A 225 -21.07 -19.21 -6.79
C THR A 225 -20.64 -17.84 -6.33
N VAL A 226 -19.36 -17.68 -6.04
CA VAL A 226 -18.70 -16.39 -5.88
C VAL A 226 -18.51 -15.80 -7.28
N GLN A 227 -19.34 -14.81 -7.62
CA GLN A 227 -19.24 -14.09 -8.89
C GLN A 227 -17.96 -13.27 -8.91
N MET A 228 -17.68 -12.57 -7.81
CA MET A 228 -16.50 -11.72 -7.65
C MET A 228 -16.01 -11.76 -6.21
N TYR A 229 -14.70 -11.82 -6.03
CA TYR A 229 -14.05 -11.47 -4.77
C TYR A 229 -12.96 -10.45 -5.05
N TYR A 230 -13.04 -9.32 -4.35
CA TYR A 230 -11.97 -8.34 -4.35
C TYR A 230 -11.09 -8.60 -3.14
N GLY A 231 -9.79 -8.83 -3.36
CA GLY A 231 -8.85 -9.13 -2.29
C GLY A 231 -8.28 -7.85 -1.68
N MET A 232 -6.99 -7.65 -1.92
CA MET A 232 -6.23 -6.46 -1.54
C MET A 232 -6.74 -5.21 -2.27
N GLN A 233 -7.03 -4.14 -1.52
CA GLN A 233 -7.52 -2.87 -2.05
C GLN A 233 -6.81 -1.65 -1.42
N SER A 234 -6.80 -0.55 -2.14
CA SER A 234 -6.24 0.74 -1.74
C SER A 234 -7.27 1.87 -1.83
N MET A 235 -7.22 2.79 -0.86
CA MET A 235 -8.01 4.01 -0.75
C MET A 235 -7.05 5.18 -0.53
N PHE A 236 -5.98 5.18 -1.33
CA PHE A 236 -4.88 6.12 -1.20
C PHE A 236 -5.38 7.57 -1.40
N ASP A 237 -5.17 8.42 -0.40
CA ASP A 237 -5.72 9.77 -0.38
C ASP A 237 -5.07 10.64 -1.47
N LYS A 238 -5.92 11.28 -2.28
CA LYS A 238 -5.52 12.21 -3.34
C LYS A 238 -4.52 11.59 -4.30
N GLU A 239 -4.78 10.35 -4.71
CA GLU A 239 -4.06 9.74 -5.82
C GLU A 239 -4.05 10.68 -7.03
N THR A 240 -2.87 10.81 -7.65
CA THR A 240 -2.71 11.57 -8.90
C THR A 240 -2.26 10.68 -10.06
N HIS A 241 -1.48 9.64 -9.77
CA HIS A 241 -0.95 8.74 -10.77
C HIS A 241 -0.85 7.31 -10.23
N THR A 242 -0.98 6.34 -11.14
CA THR A 242 -0.67 4.93 -10.89
C THR A 242 0.47 4.45 -11.79
N LEU A 243 1.25 3.50 -11.28
CA LEU A 243 2.13 2.61 -12.02
C LEU A 243 1.70 1.17 -11.70
N THR A 244 1.65 0.29 -12.68
CA THR A 244 1.31 -1.13 -12.51
C THR A 244 2.48 -1.99 -12.97
N ALA A 245 3.23 -2.54 -12.01
CA ALA A 245 4.38 -3.38 -12.30
C ALA A 245 3.92 -4.68 -12.99
N ASN A 246 4.51 -5.00 -14.15
CA ASN A 246 4.05 -6.06 -15.05
C ASN A 246 2.59 -5.90 -15.54
N GLY A 247 2.04 -4.69 -15.46
CA GLY A 247 0.69 -4.34 -15.91
C GLY A 247 0.69 -3.30 -17.03
N LYS A 248 -0.48 -2.72 -17.28
CA LYS A 248 -0.75 -1.74 -18.36
C LYS A 248 0.06 -0.44 -18.29
N TYR A 249 0.27 0.07 -17.09
CA TYR A 249 0.94 1.34 -16.81
C TYR A 249 2.38 1.10 -16.38
N VAL A 250 3.29 0.97 -17.34
CA VAL A 250 4.71 0.73 -17.07
C VAL A 250 5.44 1.96 -16.51
N ASP A 251 4.83 3.15 -16.58
CA ASP A 251 5.29 4.40 -15.98
C ASP A 251 4.10 5.17 -15.39
N TRP A 252 4.39 6.24 -14.65
CA TRP A 252 3.42 7.10 -14.00
C TRP A 252 2.36 7.61 -14.96
N THR A 253 1.16 7.07 -14.81
CA THR A 253 0.01 7.42 -15.61
C THR A 253 -0.98 8.18 -14.77
N VAL A 254 -1.40 9.36 -15.22
CA VAL A 254 -2.43 10.16 -14.54
C VAL A 254 -3.73 9.36 -14.49
N GLN A 255 -4.31 9.19 -13.31
CA GLN A 255 -5.64 8.61 -13.18
C GLN A 255 -6.71 9.69 -13.31
N LYS A 256 -7.65 9.47 -14.22
CA LYS A 256 -8.80 10.37 -14.44
C LYS A 256 -10.12 9.61 -14.41
N ASP A 257 -10.12 8.42 -15.00
CA ASP A 257 -11.28 7.56 -15.14
C ASP A 257 -10.99 6.18 -14.53
N VAL A 258 -12.05 5.37 -14.40
CA VAL A 258 -11.90 3.96 -14.02
C VAL A 258 -11.08 3.23 -15.08
N SER A 259 -10.10 2.44 -14.65
CA SER A 259 -9.29 1.63 -15.56
C SER A 259 -9.29 0.17 -15.17
N THR A 260 -9.33 -0.70 -16.17
CA THR A 260 -9.23 -2.14 -16.00
C THR A 260 -8.31 -2.77 -17.04
N PHE A 261 -7.82 -3.96 -16.73
CA PHE A 261 -7.22 -4.88 -17.68
C PHE A 261 -7.40 -6.34 -17.23
N THR A 262 -7.27 -7.23 -18.20
CA THR A 262 -7.53 -8.67 -18.03
C THR A 262 -6.28 -9.46 -17.64
N LYS A 263 -6.49 -10.68 -17.14
CA LYS A 263 -5.41 -11.64 -16.86
C LYS A 263 -4.60 -11.97 -18.10
N LYS A 264 -5.24 -12.16 -19.25
CA LYS A 264 -4.58 -12.50 -20.52
C LYS A 264 -3.61 -11.44 -20.98
N GLU A 265 -3.97 -10.17 -20.81
CA GLU A 265 -3.10 -9.05 -21.19
C GLU A 265 -1.87 -8.96 -20.29
N TYR A 266 -2.05 -9.21 -18.98
CA TYR A 266 -1.00 -9.04 -17.97
C TYR A 266 -0.98 -10.17 -16.93
N PRO A 267 -0.60 -11.40 -17.32
CA PRO A 267 -0.77 -12.59 -16.47
C PRO A 267 0.15 -12.61 -15.23
N SER A 268 1.18 -11.77 -15.23
CA SER A 268 2.13 -11.63 -14.12
C SER A 268 1.88 -10.38 -13.26
N PHE A 269 0.84 -9.60 -13.54
CA PHE A 269 0.52 -8.41 -12.75
C PHE A 269 0.14 -8.80 -11.32
N ARG A 270 0.79 -8.19 -10.33
CA ARG A 270 0.53 -8.41 -8.90
C ARG A 270 0.73 -7.16 -8.04
N ARG A 271 1.15 -6.06 -8.64
CA ARG A 271 1.58 -4.88 -7.89
C ARG A 271 1.23 -3.61 -8.60
N PHE A 272 0.46 -2.77 -7.91
CA PHE A 272 0.23 -1.39 -8.31
C PHE A 272 0.86 -0.44 -7.29
N ILE A 273 1.27 0.72 -7.78
CA ILE A 273 1.87 1.80 -7.01
C ILE A 273 1.11 3.07 -7.34
N GLU A 274 0.68 3.78 -6.31
CA GLU A 274 -0.06 5.03 -6.38
C GLU A 274 0.82 6.15 -5.82
N LYS A 275 0.71 7.35 -6.37
CA LYS A 275 1.41 8.54 -5.84
C LYS A 275 0.52 9.77 -5.73
N SER A 276 0.79 10.56 -4.70
CA SER A 276 0.18 11.85 -4.42
C SER A 276 1.28 12.90 -4.26
N ALA A 277 0.90 14.14 -3.96
CA ALA A 277 1.87 15.19 -3.63
C ALA A 277 2.65 14.89 -2.33
N ASN A 278 2.15 13.99 -1.48
CA ASN A 278 2.69 13.77 -0.13
C ASN A 278 3.54 12.51 -0.01
N ALA A 279 3.19 11.44 -0.74
CA ALA A 279 3.84 10.13 -0.61
C ALA A 279 3.46 9.20 -1.78
N TYR A 280 3.98 7.97 -1.68
CA TYR A 280 3.66 6.82 -2.50
C TYR A 280 3.04 5.72 -1.64
N GLN A 281 2.19 4.89 -2.23
CA GLN A 281 1.75 3.61 -1.68
C GLN A 281 1.94 2.52 -2.73
N SER A 282 2.51 1.39 -2.34
CA SER A 282 2.47 0.15 -3.13
C SER A 282 1.58 -0.87 -2.46
N SER A 283 0.78 -1.56 -3.27
CA SER A 283 0.01 -2.74 -2.87
C SER A 283 0.54 -3.92 -3.70
N TYR A 284 1.20 -4.86 -3.03
CA TYR A 284 1.80 -6.04 -3.64
C TYR A 284 1.11 -7.31 -3.17
N LEU A 285 0.37 -7.96 -4.06
CA LEU A 285 -0.23 -9.27 -3.86
C LEU A 285 0.81 -10.37 -4.11
N PHE A 286 1.03 -11.27 -3.16
CA PHE A 286 2.02 -12.34 -3.33
C PHE A 286 1.53 -13.41 -4.31
N ALA A 287 2.45 -14.14 -4.91
CA ALA A 287 2.17 -15.25 -5.83
C ALA A 287 1.89 -16.55 -5.05
N ASP A 288 0.91 -16.49 -4.15
CA ASP A 288 0.43 -17.62 -3.33
C ASP A 288 -1.11 -17.60 -3.26
N GLY A 289 -1.71 -18.76 -2.97
CA GLY A 289 -3.17 -18.90 -2.92
C GLY A 289 -3.87 -18.26 -4.13
N LEU A 290 -4.84 -17.40 -3.86
CA LEU A 290 -5.60 -16.66 -4.87
C LEU A 290 -4.77 -15.60 -5.62
N GLY A 291 -3.62 -15.19 -5.09
CA GLY A 291 -2.68 -14.31 -5.79
C GLY A 291 -1.99 -14.96 -6.99
N ASN A 292 -2.14 -16.28 -7.16
CA ASN A 292 -1.79 -16.97 -8.40
C ASN A 292 -2.80 -16.73 -9.55
N HIS A 293 -3.95 -16.11 -9.25
CA HIS A 293 -5.04 -15.85 -10.19
C HIS A 293 -5.60 -17.13 -10.86
N GLU A 294 -5.50 -18.30 -10.21
CA GLU A 294 -6.04 -19.56 -10.73
C GLU A 294 -7.58 -19.57 -10.77
N GLU A 295 -8.20 -18.81 -9.87
CA GLU A 295 -9.65 -18.63 -9.80
C GLU A 295 -10.18 -17.51 -10.72
N ILE A 296 -9.35 -17.04 -11.66
CA ILE A 296 -9.70 -16.05 -12.66
C ILE A 296 -9.41 -16.59 -14.06
N SER A 297 -10.40 -16.47 -14.95
CA SER A 297 -10.24 -16.81 -16.36
C SER A 297 -9.34 -15.82 -17.08
N ASP A 298 -8.74 -16.21 -18.20
CA ASP A 298 -7.82 -15.32 -18.93
C ASP A 298 -8.51 -14.03 -19.40
N ASP A 299 -9.76 -14.12 -19.84
CA ASP A 299 -10.50 -12.96 -20.35
C ASP A 299 -11.16 -12.12 -19.23
N ASP A 300 -11.02 -12.52 -17.96
CA ASP A 300 -11.50 -11.77 -16.80
C ASP A 300 -10.53 -10.67 -16.34
N ILE A 301 -11.10 -9.66 -15.71
CA ILE A 301 -10.38 -8.54 -15.10
C ILE A 301 -9.61 -8.99 -13.86
N ILE A 302 -8.37 -8.54 -13.70
CA ILE A 302 -7.55 -8.73 -12.48
C ILE A 302 -7.21 -7.43 -11.76
N PHE A 303 -7.38 -6.30 -12.43
CA PHE A 303 -7.07 -4.97 -11.90
C PHE A 303 -8.21 -4.01 -12.19
N ILE A 304 -8.59 -3.25 -11.16
CA ILE A 304 -9.55 -2.16 -11.28
C ILE A 304 -8.96 -0.96 -10.54
N GLY A 305 -8.60 0.08 -11.27
CA GLY A 305 -8.02 1.32 -10.73
C GLY A 305 -9.02 2.48 -10.77
N ASN A 306 -8.91 3.36 -9.78
CA ASN A 306 -9.70 4.59 -9.66
C ASN A 306 -11.23 4.38 -9.74
N SER A 307 -11.73 3.26 -9.20
CA SER A 307 -13.16 2.96 -9.09
C SER A 307 -13.69 3.46 -7.74
N SER A 308 -14.43 4.56 -7.78
CA SER A 308 -14.90 5.29 -6.57
C SER A 308 -13.74 5.65 -5.63
N ASN A 309 -12.64 6.17 -6.18
CA ASN A 309 -11.39 6.49 -5.46
C ASN A 309 -10.72 5.27 -4.79
N LYS A 310 -10.91 4.08 -5.37
CA LYS A 310 -10.27 2.84 -4.93
C LYS A 310 -9.53 2.17 -6.08
N THR A 311 -8.46 1.47 -5.72
CA THR A 311 -7.71 0.59 -6.63
C THR A 311 -7.62 -0.79 -6.00
N TYR A 312 -7.92 -1.85 -6.74
CA TYR A 312 -8.03 -3.19 -6.16
C TYR A 312 -7.71 -4.33 -7.12
N HIS A 313 -7.30 -5.45 -6.51
CA HIS A 313 -7.18 -6.74 -7.17
C HIS A 313 -8.53 -7.48 -7.14
N LYS A 314 -9.04 -7.86 -8.31
CA LYS A 314 -10.04 -8.94 -8.42
C LYS A 314 -9.28 -10.25 -8.41
N ILE A 315 -9.64 -11.19 -7.53
CA ILE A 315 -8.90 -12.45 -7.35
C ILE A 315 -9.76 -13.73 -7.45
N ILE A 316 -11.08 -13.60 -7.53
CA ILE A 316 -12.01 -14.68 -7.91
C ILE A 316 -13.00 -14.17 -8.95
N ALA A 317 -13.31 -15.00 -9.96
CA ALA A 317 -14.36 -14.77 -10.94
C ALA A 317 -15.16 -16.05 -11.22
N ASP A 318 -16.46 -16.02 -10.94
CA ASP A 318 -17.41 -17.11 -11.24
C ASP A 318 -16.88 -18.49 -10.82
N ARG A 319 -16.64 -18.66 -9.51
CA ARG A 319 -16.19 -19.91 -8.90
C ARG A 319 -17.16 -20.41 -7.85
N GLU A 320 -17.41 -21.71 -7.87
CA GLU A 320 -18.21 -22.37 -6.85
C GLU A 320 -17.36 -22.71 -5.63
N HIS A 321 -17.88 -22.39 -4.44
CA HIS A 321 -17.29 -22.73 -3.15
C HIS A 321 -18.34 -23.40 -2.26
N LYS A 322 -17.93 -24.42 -1.51
CA LYS A 322 -18.79 -25.20 -0.60
C LYS A 322 -18.19 -25.30 0.78
N LYS A 323 -18.99 -25.77 1.74
CA LYS A 323 -18.54 -26.03 3.10
C LYS A 323 -17.24 -26.84 3.15
N GLY A 324 -16.27 -26.33 3.90
CA GLY A 324 -14.96 -26.92 4.10
C GLY A 324 -13.89 -26.50 3.08
N ASP A 325 -14.27 -25.77 2.02
CA ASP A 325 -13.28 -25.15 1.14
C ASP A 325 -12.54 -24.04 1.91
N ILE A 326 -11.22 -23.97 1.70
CA ILE A 326 -10.34 -22.98 2.32
C ILE A 326 -9.57 -22.27 1.22
N ILE A 327 -9.73 -20.95 1.15
CA ILE A 327 -8.98 -20.07 0.25
C ILE A 327 -8.16 -19.08 1.06
N HIS A 328 -7.06 -18.59 0.48
CA HIS A 328 -6.25 -17.54 1.09
C HIS A 328 -5.61 -16.64 0.05
N TRP A 329 -5.21 -15.44 0.48
CA TRP A 329 -4.27 -14.59 -0.24
C TRP A 329 -3.39 -13.87 0.76
N SER A 330 -2.17 -13.53 0.35
CA SER A 330 -1.29 -12.67 1.15
C SER A 330 -0.67 -11.56 0.32
N GLY A 331 -0.17 -10.53 0.99
CA GLY A 331 0.44 -9.37 0.34
C GLY A 331 0.97 -8.34 1.33
N VAL A 332 1.56 -7.27 0.80
CA VAL A 332 2.10 -6.16 1.61
C VAL A 332 1.69 -4.80 1.06
N TYR A 333 1.21 -3.94 1.95
CA TYR A 333 1.09 -2.50 1.71
C TYR A 333 2.37 -1.81 2.16
N THR A 334 2.98 -1.00 1.30
CA THR A 334 4.22 -0.27 1.59
C THR A 334 4.02 1.21 1.31
N TRP A 335 4.36 2.08 2.26
CA TRP A 335 4.36 3.55 2.06
C TRP A 335 5.77 4.10 2.04
N PHE A 336 6.03 5.13 1.23
CA PHE A 336 7.34 5.79 1.15
C PHE A 336 7.21 7.22 0.62
N LYS A 337 8.20 8.08 0.89
CA LYS A 337 8.28 9.47 0.37
C LYS A 337 9.49 9.69 -0.54
N SER A 338 10.59 9.04 -0.22
CA SER A 338 11.86 9.17 -0.92
C SER A 338 12.23 7.81 -1.52
N PRO A 339 11.81 7.50 -2.76
CA PRO A 339 12.30 6.31 -3.44
C PRO A 339 13.82 6.38 -3.59
N VAL A 340 14.46 5.23 -3.66
CA VAL A 340 15.90 5.11 -3.99
C VAL A 340 16.16 5.70 -5.38
N SER A 341 15.23 5.50 -6.31
CA SER A 341 15.25 6.11 -7.64
C SER A 341 13.82 6.18 -8.18
N ASP A 342 13.44 7.30 -8.78
CA ASP A 342 12.25 7.43 -9.62
C ASP A 342 12.60 8.36 -10.77
N ASP A 343 12.95 7.78 -11.91
CA ASP A 343 13.35 8.49 -13.12
C ASP A 343 12.73 7.85 -14.37
N ASP A 344 13.10 8.31 -15.56
CA ASP A 344 12.56 7.80 -16.82
C ASP A 344 12.89 6.32 -17.08
N ASP A 345 13.86 5.74 -16.38
CA ASP A 345 14.30 4.35 -16.59
C ASP A 345 13.60 3.40 -15.62
N LEU A 346 13.53 3.76 -14.34
CA LEU A 346 13.03 2.87 -13.30
C LEU A 346 12.45 3.59 -12.07
N LEU A 347 11.65 2.83 -11.33
CA LEU A 347 11.27 3.12 -9.95
C LEU A 347 11.94 2.07 -9.04
N CYS A 348 12.61 2.53 -7.98
CA CYS A 348 13.24 1.69 -6.97
C CYS A 348 12.94 2.23 -5.57
N TYR A 349 12.47 1.38 -4.67
CA TYR A 349 12.15 1.79 -3.30
C TYR A 349 12.28 0.64 -2.29
N GLU A 350 12.39 1.03 -1.02
CA GLU A 350 12.53 0.11 0.11
C GLU A 350 11.17 -0.26 0.72
N GLY A 351 11.06 -1.51 1.15
CA GLY A 351 9.98 -1.97 2.01
C GLY A 351 10.45 -3.07 2.95
N VAL A 352 9.50 -3.77 3.57
CA VAL A 352 9.76 -4.89 4.48
C VAL A 352 8.77 -6.02 4.20
N ILE A 353 9.28 -7.24 4.02
CA ILE A 353 8.51 -8.49 3.93
C ILE A 353 9.11 -9.47 4.91
N ASP A 354 8.28 -10.13 5.72
CA ASP A 354 8.69 -11.08 6.76
C ASP A 354 9.79 -10.53 7.68
N ASN A 355 9.64 -9.27 8.10
CA ASN A 355 10.61 -8.51 8.90
C ASN A 355 12.00 -8.39 8.27
N LYS A 356 12.14 -8.61 6.96
CA LYS A 356 13.38 -8.39 6.20
C LYS A 356 13.23 -7.21 5.27
N LYS A 357 14.27 -6.38 5.19
CA LYS A 357 14.33 -5.29 4.21
C LYS A 357 14.25 -5.89 2.79
N VAL A 358 13.47 -5.25 1.94
CA VAL A 358 13.34 -5.60 0.53
C VAL A 358 13.53 -4.37 -0.34
N LEU A 359 14.07 -4.57 -1.54
CA LEU A 359 14.05 -3.58 -2.62
C LEU A 359 13.09 -4.03 -3.70
N PHE A 360 12.18 -3.13 -4.04
CA PHE A 360 11.32 -3.22 -5.21
C PHE A 360 11.96 -2.45 -6.35
N ILE A 361 12.09 -3.08 -7.52
CA ILE A 361 12.75 -2.50 -8.69
C ILE A 361 11.83 -2.70 -9.90
N ASP A 362 11.32 -1.61 -10.44
CA ASP A 362 10.40 -1.58 -11.57
C ASP A 362 11.05 -0.83 -12.73
N CYS A 363 11.55 -1.61 -13.71
CA CYS A 363 12.06 -1.06 -14.96
C CYS A 363 10.90 -0.63 -15.84
N LYS A 364 10.87 0.65 -16.22
CA LYS A 364 9.83 1.26 -17.05
C LYS A 364 10.06 0.95 -18.54
N LYS A 365 11.32 0.70 -18.90
CA LYS A 365 11.80 0.38 -20.25
C LYS A 365 13.10 -0.43 -20.17
N SER A 366 13.69 -0.74 -21.33
CA SER A 366 15.01 -1.37 -21.37
C SER A 366 16.06 -0.49 -20.68
N VAL A 367 16.89 -1.10 -19.85
CA VAL A 367 17.89 -0.41 -19.03
C VAL A 367 19.13 -1.27 -18.85
N ASP A 368 20.32 -0.66 -18.82
CA ASP A 368 21.56 -1.27 -18.31
C ASP A 368 22.27 -0.21 -17.48
N ARG A 369 22.08 -0.28 -16.17
CA ARG A 369 22.69 0.70 -15.26
C ARG A 369 22.96 0.12 -13.89
N THR A 370 23.76 0.86 -13.13
CA THR A 370 23.98 0.57 -11.72
C THR A 370 23.19 1.55 -10.87
N ILE A 371 22.34 1.03 -9.99
CA ILE A 371 21.59 1.80 -8.99
C ILE A 371 22.49 1.97 -7.78
N GLN A 372 22.76 3.22 -7.39
CA GLN A 372 23.43 3.49 -6.12
C GLN A 372 22.45 3.24 -4.99
N LEU A 373 22.84 2.38 -4.05
CA LEU A 373 22.06 2.09 -2.86
C LEU A 373 22.67 2.83 -1.66
N PRO A 374 21.88 3.10 -0.61
CA PRO A 374 22.42 3.61 0.65
C PRO A 374 23.57 2.74 1.17
N VAL A 375 24.52 3.37 1.88
CA VAL A 375 25.79 2.75 2.26
C VAL A 375 25.62 1.47 3.09
N ASP A 376 24.54 1.37 3.86
CA ASP A 376 24.19 0.22 4.69
C ASP A 376 23.80 -1.04 3.89
N TYR A 377 23.61 -0.92 2.56
CA TYR A 377 23.47 -2.07 1.66
C TYR A 377 24.79 -2.60 1.14
N THR A 378 25.88 -1.84 1.23
CA THR A 378 27.16 -2.21 0.63
C THR A 378 27.66 -3.56 1.16
N LYS A 379 28.00 -4.49 0.26
CA LYS A 379 28.43 -5.87 0.54
C LYS A 379 27.37 -6.81 1.12
N LYS A 380 26.13 -6.35 1.36
CA LYS A 380 25.04 -7.25 1.75
C LYS A 380 24.73 -8.25 0.63
N SER A 381 24.54 -9.51 1.02
CA SER A 381 23.99 -10.53 0.13
C SER A 381 22.51 -10.29 -0.09
N PHE A 382 22.02 -10.65 -1.26
CA PHE A 382 20.60 -10.59 -1.56
C PHE A 382 20.12 -11.88 -2.24
N THR A 383 18.84 -12.17 -2.04
CA THR A 383 18.10 -13.22 -2.73
C THR A 383 16.94 -12.59 -3.50
N ILE A 384 16.62 -13.16 -4.65
CA ILE A 384 15.48 -12.73 -5.47
C ILE A 384 14.22 -13.41 -4.94
N ILE A 385 13.21 -12.61 -4.58
CA ILE A 385 11.87 -13.09 -4.22
C ILE A 385 11.07 -13.34 -5.50
N GLU A 386 10.97 -12.32 -6.35
CA GLU A 386 10.26 -12.38 -7.63
C GLU A 386 11.06 -11.60 -8.68
N LYS A 387 11.09 -12.09 -9.92
CA LYS A 387 11.75 -11.38 -11.02
C LYS A 387 11.12 -11.72 -12.36
N SER A 388 10.86 -10.67 -13.13
CA SER A 388 10.43 -10.78 -14.52
C SER A 388 11.51 -11.43 -15.39
N LYS A 389 11.10 -12.14 -16.44
CA LYS A 389 12.05 -12.80 -17.35
C LYS A 389 12.97 -11.82 -18.07
N SER A 390 12.50 -10.59 -18.31
CA SER A 390 13.24 -9.49 -18.95
C SER A 390 14.40 -8.95 -18.11
N ILE A 391 14.39 -9.13 -16.78
CA ILE A 391 15.37 -8.55 -15.88
C ILE A 391 16.50 -9.51 -15.57
N THR A 392 17.73 -9.01 -15.55
CA THR A 392 18.92 -9.68 -15.04
C THR A 392 19.58 -8.80 -13.98
N ILE A 393 19.86 -9.38 -12.81
CA ILE A 393 20.65 -8.75 -11.76
C ILE A 393 22.00 -9.47 -11.69
N THR A 394 23.10 -8.72 -11.76
CA THR A 394 24.44 -9.33 -11.76
C THR A 394 24.90 -9.62 -10.34
N GLY A 395 25.32 -10.87 -10.09
CA GLY A 395 25.85 -11.30 -8.80
C GLY A 395 24.76 -11.54 -7.75
N ASN A 396 25.18 -11.73 -6.50
CA ASN A 396 24.31 -11.97 -5.34
C ASN A 396 24.65 -11.06 -4.15
N LYS A 397 25.42 -10.00 -4.39
CA LYS A 397 25.83 -9.01 -3.40
C LYS A 397 25.80 -7.62 -3.98
N VAL A 398 25.44 -6.64 -3.16
CA VAL A 398 25.56 -5.23 -3.52
C VAL A 398 27.04 -4.84 -3.52
N THR A 399 27.51 -4.24 -4.61
CA THR A 399 28.90 -3.78 -4.71
C THR A 399 29.05 -2.38 -4.13
N ALA A 400 30.28 -1.92 -3.89
CA ALA A 400 30.54 -0.53 -3.54
C ALA A 400 30.11 0.47 -4.65
N LYS A 401 29.92 -0.01 -5.88
CA LYS A 401 29.39 0.78 -6.99
C LYS A 401 27.86 0.74 -7.06
N GLY A 402 27.18 -0.01 -6.18
CA GLY A 402 25.74 -0.25 -6.21
C GLY A 402 25.34 -1.61 -6.81
N LEU A 403 24.08 -1.69 -7.24
CA LEU A 403 23.44 -2.87 -7.81
C LEU A 403 23.24 -2.70 -9.31
N ARG A 404 23.85 -3.56 -10.14
CA ARG A 404 23.67 -3.51 -11.60
C ARG A 404 22.41 -4.25 -12.02
N ILE A 405 21.53 -3.54 -12.72
CA ILE A 405 20.27 -4.03 -13.28
C ILE A 405 20.33 -3.90 -14.79
N VAL A 406 20.04 -5.00 -15.47
CA VAL A 406 19.85 -5.04 -16.93
C VAL A 406 18.43 -5.52 -17.21
N SER A 407 17.70 -4.84 -18.09
CA SER A 407 16.39 -5.26 -18.56
C SER A 407 16.26 -5.06 -20.06
N ASP A 408 15.70 -6.05 -20.76
CA ASP A 408 15.42 -5.97 -22.20
C ASP A 408 14.12 -5.19 -22.50
N GLY A 409 13.37 -4.81 -21.47
CA GLY A 409 12.10 -4.09 -21.59
C GLY A 409 11.55 -3.68 -20.23
N SER A 410 10.26 -3.39 -20.15
CA SER A 410 9.63 -3.21 -18.84
C SER A 410 9.65 -4.51 -18.03
N GLY A 411 9.64 -4.40 -16.72
CA GLY A 411 9.65 -5.55 -15.84
C GLY A 411 9.80 -5.15 -14.38
N SER A 412 9.55 -6.12 -13.52
CA SER A 412 9.61 -5.96 -12.08
C SER A 412 10.50 -7.01 -11.41
N CYS A 413 11.20 -6.61 -10.35
CA CYS A 413 11.99 -7.47 -9.50
C CYS A 413 11.83 -7.07 -8.03
N VAL A 414 11.76 -8.05 -7.15
CA VAL A 414 11.77 -7.88 -5.69
C VAL A 414 12.92 -8.69 -5.14
N ILE A 415 13.81 -8.04 -4.38
CA ILE A 415 14.93 -8.71 -3.71
C ILE A 415 14.88 -8.48 -2.20
N THR A 416 15.37 -9.44 -1.44
CA THR A 416 15.53 -9.36 0.03
C THR A 416 16.99 -9.51 0.40
N PHE A 417 17.37 -9.00 1.56
CA PHE A 417 18.74 -9.00 2.06
C PHE A 417 18.91 -9.93 3.26
N ASP A 418 20.09 -10.55 3.33
CA ASP A 418 20.52 -11.37 4.48
C ASP A 418 21.30 -10.56 5.51
#